data_AF-A0A657AY15-F1
#
_entry.id   AF-A0A657AY15-F1
#
_cell.length_a   1.000
_cell.length_b   1.000
_cell.length_c   1.000
_cell.angle_alpha   90.00
_cell.angle_beta   90.00
_cell.angle_gamma   90.00
#
_symmetry.space_group_name_H-M   'P 1'
#
loop_
_entity.id
_entity.type
_entity.pdbx_description
1 polymer ?
#
loop_
_entity_poly.entity_id
_entity_poly.type
_entity_poly.pdbx_seq_one_letter_code
_entity_poly.pdbx_strand_id
1 'polypeptide(L)'
;MQNGKSREISKLRLKDVDVRKTALGRVELPNFDELMRLASENPEQLESIRKNAIETVINGAPKHMRERLQGLQFQIDMERKRCKNPVQACMKISSMMNDSIAELRYALNQPDDYLKSRTKHEAKVLSFTSPSRTK
;
A
#
# COMPACT_ATOMS: atom_id res chain seq x y z
N MET A 1 27.08 -8.38 35.74
CA MET A 1 27.08 -7.05 35.09
C MET A 1 27.27 -7.26 33.58
N GLN A 2 26.36 -6.68 32.80
CA GLN A 2 26.37 -6.37 31.35
C GLN A 2 26.56 -7.54 30.35
N ASN A 3 25.50 -7.98 29.64
CA ASN A 3 24.83 -7.41 28.45
C ASN A 3 25.64 -7.48 27.15
N GLY A 4 25.08 -8.13 26.13
CA GLY A 4 25.61 -8.03 24.77
C GLY A 4 25.22 -9.13 23.79
N LYS A 5 24.04 -9.77 23.90
CA LYS A 5 23.55 -10.68 22.86
C LYS A 5 22.98 -9.83 21.71
N SER A 6 23.88 -9.24 20.92
CA SER A 6 23.53 -8.53 19.68
C SER A 6 22.86 -9.52 18.75
N ARG A 7 21.58 -9.26 18.50
CA ARG A 7 20.72 -10.02 17.61
C ARG A 7 21.34 -10.00 16.22
N GLU A 8 21.81 -11.15 15.74
CA GLU A 8 22.05 -11.37 14.32
C GLU A 8 20.73 -11.14 13.59
N ILE A 9 20.61 -9.97 12.96
CA ILE A 9 19.56 -9.73 11.96
C ILE A 9 19.97 -10.56 10.76
N SER A 10 19.39 -11.75 10.64
CA SER A 10 19.53 -12.66 9.52
C SER A 10 19.39 -11.90 8.19
N LYS A 11 20.50 -11.83 7.44
CA LYS A 11 20.62 -11.22 6.12
C LYS A 11 19.76 -12.00 5.12
N LEU A 12 18.46 -11.72 5.01
CA LEU A 12 17.70 -12.08 3.80
C LEU A 12 18.21 -11.18 2.67
N ARG A 13 18.81 -11.76 1.62
CA ARG A 13 19.18 -10.99 0.42
C ARG A 13 17.91 -10.73 -0.38
N LEU A 14 17.82 -9.58 -1.05
CA LEU A 14 16.65 -9.19 -1.88
C LEU A 14 16.29 -10.24 -2.96
N LYS A 15 17.29 -11.02 -3.40
CA LYS A 15 17.17 -12.11 -4.39
C LYS A 15 16.58 -13.41 -3.83
N ASP A 16 16.46 -13.53 -2.51
CA ASP A 16 15.81 -14.67 -1.85
C ASP A 16 14.29 -14.45 -1.69
N VAL A 17 13.79 -13.25 -2.03
CA VAL A 17 12.36 -12.93 -2.05
C VAL A 17 11.76 -13.46 -3.35
N ASP A 18 11.22 -14.67 -3.29
CA ASP A 18 10.43 -15.23 -4.37
C ASP A 18 9.09 -14.50 -4.48
N VAL A 19 8.95 -13.65 -5.49
CA VAL A 19 7.72 -12.89 -5.77
C VAL A 19 6.52 -13.83 -5.98
N ARG A 20 6.74 -15.06 -6.48
CA ARG A 20 5.67 -16.06 -6.65
C ARG A 20 5.22 -16.69 -5.32
N LYS A 21 6.04 -16.63 -4.27
CA LYS A 21 5.63 -16.96 -2.89
C LYS A 21 4.92 -15.81 -2.18
N THR A 22 5.02 -14.59 -2.71
CA THR A 22 4.25 -13.44 -2.23
C THR A 22 2.81 -13.48 -2.77
N ALA A 23 1.89 -12.78 -2.11
CA ALA A 23 0.45 -12.87 -2.41
C ALA A 23 0.07 -12.50 -3.86
N LEU A 24 0.92 -11.76 -4.60
CA LEU A 24 0.71 -11.44 -6.02
C LEU A 24 0.68 -12.68 -6.93
N GLY A 25 1.44 -13.73 -6.60
CA GLY A 25 1.47 -14.97 -7.40
C GLY A 25 0.24 -15.87 -7.24
N ARG A 26 -0.72 -15.48 -6.38
CA ARG A 26 -1.93 -16.27 -6.05
C ARG A 26 -3.20 -15.69 -6.66
N VAL A 27 -3.11 -14.57 -7.37
CA VAL A 27 -4.27 -13.95 -8.02
C VAL A 27 -4.46 -14.60 -9.38
N GLU A 28 -5.48 -15.45 -9.49
CA GLU A 28 -5.92 -15.98 -10.78
C GLU A 28 -6.83 -14.94 -11.45
N LEU A 29 -6.39 -14.41 -12.60
CA LEU A 29 -7.16 -13.49 -13.41
C LEU A 29 -7.59 -14.18 -14.70
N PRO A 30 -8.81 -13.90 -15.20
CA PRO A 30 -9.19 -14.26 -16.56
C PRO A 30 -8.22 -13.67 -17.60
N ASN A 31 -8.21 -14.24 -18.79
CA ASN A 31 -7.42 -13.68 -19.90
C ASN A 31 -7.92 -12.28 -20.30
N PHE A 32 -7.13 -11.59 -21.11
CA PHE A 32 -7.41 -10.22 -21.51
C PHE A 32 -8.75 -10.08 -22.26
N ASP A 33 -9.04 -10.99 -23.19
CA ASP A 33 -10.26 -10.94 -24.01
C ASP A 33 -11.52 -11.06 -23.13
N GLU A 34 -11.48 -11.92 -22.11
CA GLU A 34 -12.56 -12.07 -21.15
C GLU A 34 -12.74 -10.82 -20.29
N LEU A 35 -11.65 -10.22 -19.81
CA LEU A 35 -11.73 -8.96 -19.05
C LEU A 35 -12.29 -7.82 -19.91
N MET A 36 -11.92 -7.77 -21.19
CA MET A 36 -12.44 -6.79 -22.14
C MET A 36 -13.94 -7.00 -22.40
N ARG A 37 -14.38 -8.25 -22.58
CA ARG A 37 -15.80 -8.59 -22.70
C ARG A 37 -16.57 -8.14 -21.47
N LEU A 38 -16.09 -8.46 -20.28
CA LEU A 38 -16.72 -8.06 -19.02
C LEU A 38 -16.79 -6.54 -18.85
N ALA A 39 -15.77 -5.79 -19.30
CA ALA A 39 -15.80 -4.34 -19.25
C ALA A 39 -16.96 -3.72 -20.06
N SER A 40 -17.35 -4.36 -21.16
CA SER A 40 -18.44 -3.91 -22.03
C SER A 40 -19.80 -4.45 -21.62
N GLU A 41 -19.87 -5.74 -21.27
CA GLU A 41 -21.15 -6.46 -21.10
C GLU A 41 -21.57 -6.58 -19.64
N ASN A 42 -20.62 -6.67 -18.70
CA ASN A 42 -20.91 -6.87 -17.28
C ASN A 42 -19.86 -6.19 -16.37
N PRO A 43 -19.90 -4.84 -16.28
CA PRO A 43 -18.91 -4.08 -15.52
C PRO A 43 -18.92 -4.38 -14.02
N GLU A 44 -20.05 -4.83 -13.47
CA GLU A 44 -20.16 -5.23 -12.06
C GLU A 44 -19.35 -6.50 -11.76
N GLN A 45 -19.38 -7.48 -12.66
CA GLN A 45 -18.58 -8.70 -12.55
C GLN A 45 -17.08 -8.40 -12.65
N LEU A 46 -16.68 -7.48 -13.53
CA LEU A 46 -15.29 -7.02 -13.61
C LEU A 46 -14.84 -6.35 -12.30
N GLU A 47 -15.68 -5.52 -11.69
CA GLU A 47 -15.40 -4.91 -10.39
C GLU A 47 -15.33 -5.94 -9.25
N SER A 48 -16.11 -7.02 -9.32
CA SER A 48 -16.01 -8.15 -8.38
C SER A 48 -14.66 -8.87 -8.51
N ILE A 49 -14.23 -9.19 -9.73
CA ILE A 49 -12.91 -9.80 -9.98
C ILE A 49 -11.79 -8.92 -9.40
N ARG A 50 -11.86 -7.62 -9.65
CA ARG A 50 -10.90 -6.65 -9.11
C ARG A 50 -10.86 -6.65 -7.58
N LYS A 51 -12.01 -6.64 -6.90
CA LYS A 51 -12.08 -6.69 -5.43
C LYS A 51 -11.50 -7.99 -4.88
N ASN A 52 -11.87 -9.13 -5.46
CA ASN A 52 -11.37 -10.44 -5.03
C ASN A 52 -9.84 -10.55 -5.19
N ALA A 53 -9.29 -10.01 -6.29
CA ALA A 53 -7.86 -9.94 -6.51
C ALA A 53 -7.14 -9.13 -5.41
N ILE A 54 -7.69 -7.97 -5.06
CA ILE A 54 -7.16 -7.09 -4.00
C ILE A 54 -7.23 -7.79 -2.63
N GLU A 55 -8.37 -8.37 -2.28
CA GLU A 55 -8.57 -9.08 -1.02
C GLU A 55 -7.62 -10.26 -0.89
N THR A 56 -7.38 -11.00 -1.98
CA THR A 56 -6.41 -12.10 -2.03
C THR A 56 -5.00 -11.59 -1.69
N VAL A 57 -4.59 -10.45 -2.26
CA VAL A 57 -3.29 -9.84 -1.97
C VAL A 57 -3.19 -9.39 -0.50
N ILE A 58 -4.21 -8.71 0.03
CA ILE A 58 -4.23 -8.22 1.41
C ILE A 58 -4.22 -9.38 2.41
N ASN A 59 -5.08 -10.39 2.20
CA ASN A 59 -5.19 -11.54 3.09
C ASN A 59 -3.94 -12.43 3.05
N GLY A 60 -3.29 -12.52 1.89
CA GLY A 60 -2.02 -13.24 1.72
C GLY A 60 -0.81 -12.55 2.36
N ALA A 61 -0.92 -11.27 2.74
CA ALA A 61 0.17 -10.53 3.37
C ALA A 61 0.36 -10.90 4.86
N PRO A 62 1.58 -10.70 5.43
CA PRO A 62 1.84 -10.86 6.87
C PRO A 62 0.91 -9.98 7.71
N LYS A 63 0.46 -10.48 8.87
CA LYS A 63 -0.53 -9.81 9.74
C LYS A 63 -0.19 -8.35 10.04
N HIS A 64 1.08 -8.05 10.32
CA HIS A 64 1.56 -6.70 10.64
C HIS A 64 1.47 -5.70 9.47
N MET A 65 1.34 -6.18 8.23
CA MET A 65 1.21 -5.33 7.04
C MET A 65 -0.24 -5.12 6.60
N ARG A 66 -1.17 -6.00 7.01
CA ARG A 66 -2.55 -6.01 6.51
C ARG A 66 -3.28 -4.70 6.76
N GLU A 67 -3.16 -4.15 7.97
CA GLU A 67 -3.79 -2.87 8.33
C GLU A 67 -3.29 -1.72 7.43
N ARG A 68 -1.98 -1.68 7.18
CA ARG A 68 -1.40 -0.67 6.29
C ARG A 68 -1.87 -0.85 4.84
N LEU A 69 -1.96 -2.09 4.36
CA LEU A 69 -2.44 -2.39 3.01
C LEU A 69 -3.92 -2.03 2.84
N GLN A 70 -4.76 -2.27 3.85
CA GLN A 70 -6.16 -1.84 3.85
C GLN A 70 -6.29 -0.31 3.79
N GLY A 71 -5.46 0.41 4.57
CA GLY A 71 -5.40 1.86 4.50
C GLY A 71 -4.98 2.38 3.12
N LEU A 72 -3.99 1.74 2.49
CA LEU A 72 -3.56 2.08 1.13
C LEU A 72 -4.67 1.79 0.10
N GLN A 73 -5.34 0.64 0.22
CA GLN A 73 -6.46 0.30 -0.65
C GLN A 73 -7.60 1.33 -0.55
N PHE A 74 -7.91 1.80 0.67
CA PHE A 74 -8.87 2.88 0.87
C PHE A 74 -8.45 4.16 0.14
N GLN A 75 -7.18 4.55 0.25
CA GLN A 75 -6.66 5.73 -0.47
C GLN A 75 -6.81 5.57 -2.00
N ILE A 76 -6.45 4.40 -2.53
CA ILE A 76 -6.61 4.08 -3.95
C ILE A 76 -8.08 4.17 -4.36
N ASP A 77 -9.01 3.61 -3.59
CA ASP A 77 -10.43 3.67 -3.89
C ASP A 77 -10.98 5.09 -3.86
N MET A 78 -10.53 5.93 -2.93
CA MET A 78 -10.92 7.34 -2.89
C MET A 78 -10.37 8.11 -4.10
N GLU A 79 -9.14 7.83 -4.50
CA GLU A 79 -8.55 8.47 -5.68
C GLU A 79 -9.27 8.06 -6.97
N ARG A 80 -9.63 6.77 -7.11
CA ARG A 80 -10.48 6.29 -8.20
C ARG A 80 -11.82 7.01 -8.26
N LYS A 81 -12.49 7.18 -7.11
CA LYS A 81 -13.79 7.88 -7.03
C LYS A 81 -13.71 9.36 -7.39
N ARG A 82 -12.57 10.00 -7.15
CA ARG A 82 -12.33 11.42 -7.48
C ARG A 82 -12.03 11.63 -8.96
N CYS A 83 -11.52 10.62 -9.65
CA CYS A 83 -11.17 10.71 -11.06
C CYS A 83 -12.42 10.76 -11.95
N LYS A 84 -12.35 11.56 -13.00
CA LYS A 84 -13.45 11.78 -13.97
C LYS A 84 -13.62 10.62 -14.95
N ASN A 85 -12.56 9.85 -15.19
CA ASN A 85 -12.59 8.70 -16.08
C ASN A 85 -11.54 7.63 -15.68
N PRO A 86 -11.68 6.39 -16.19
CA PRO A 86 -10.79 5.28 -15.82
C PRO A 86 -9.32 5.49 -16.20
N VAL A 87 -9.03 6.20 -17.30
CA VAL A 87 -7.66 6.49 -17.75
C VAL A 87 -6.96 7.43 -16.76
N GLN A 88 -7.65 8.47 -16.31
CA GLN A 88 -7.14 9.38 -15.28
C GLN A 88 -6.85 8.62 -13.97
N ALA A 89 -7.75 7.73 -13.56
CA ALA A 89 -7.54 6.88 -12.39
C ALA A 89 -6.29 5.99 -12.57
N CYS A 90 -6.12 5.37 -13.73
CA CYS A 90 -4.94 4.56 -14.05
C CYS A 90 -3.64 5.37 -13.95
N MET A 91 -3.59 6.56 -14.56
CA MET A 91 -2.43 7.45 -14.48
C MET A 91 -2.10 7.84 -13.05
N LYS A 92 -3.13 8.18 -12.26
CA LYS A 92 -2.95 8.63 -10.89
C LYS A 92 -2.47 7.52 -9.96
N ILE A 93 -3.05 6.33 -10.06
CA ILE A 93 -2.57 5.15 -9.32
C ILE A 93 -1.13 4.81 -9.74
N SER A 94 -0.82 4.89 -11.03
CA SER A 94 0.54 4.69 -11.54
C SER A 94 1.54 5.71 -10.97
N SER A 95 1.14 6.96 -10.81
CA SER A 95 1.94 7.97 -10.11
C SER A 95 2.19 7.56 -8.65
N MET A 96 1.14 7.20 -7.91
CA MET A 96 1.27 6.79 -6.49
C MET A 96 2.22 5.60 -6.32
N MET A 97 2.19 4.63 -7.25
CA MET A 97 3.12 3.50 -7.27
C MET A 97 4.56 3.96 -7.53
N ASN A 98 4.77 4.83 -8.52
CA ASN A 98 6.09 5.37 -8.84
C ASN A 98 6.67 6.20 -7.68
N ASP A 99 5.84 7.00 -7.00
CA ASP A 99 6.24 7.78 -5.83
C ASP A 99 6.74 6.85 -4.71
N SER A 100 6.03 5.73 -4.49
CA SER A 100 6.42 4.71 -3.50
C SER A 100 7.76 4.04 -3.85
N ILE A 101 7.99 3.76 -5.14
CA ILE A 101 9.26 3.20 -5.62
C ILE A 101 10.39 4.22 -5.49
N ALA A 102 10.13 5.48 -5.80
CA ALA A 102 11.09 6.56 -5.63
C ALA A 102 11.48 6.74 -4.16
N GLU A 103 10.51 6.70 -3.25
CA GLU A 103 10.75 6.73 -1.80
C GLU A 103 11.60 5.54 -1.36
N LEU A 104 11.27 4.33 -1.81
CA LEU A 104 12.06 3.13 -1.51
C LEU A 104 13.50 3.27 -2.04
N ARG A 105 13.66 3.71 -3.28
CA ARG A 105 14.98 3.94 -3.89
C ARG A 105 15.78 4.96 -3.09
N TYR A 106 15.14 6.03 -2.64
CA TYR A 106 15.79 7.03 -1.80
C TYR A 106 16.23 6.43 -0.46
N ALA A 107 15.34 5.72 0.23
CA ALA A 107 15.65 5.05 1.51
C ALA A 107 16.79 4.03 1.40
N LEU A 108 16.89 3.31 0.28
CA LEU A 108 17.94 2.32 0.06
C LEU A 108 19.30 2.95 -0.29
N ASN A 109 19.31 4.07 -1.02
CA ASN A 109 20.56 4.71 -1.44
C ASN A 109 21.09 5.74 -0.45
N GLN A 110 20.22 6.33 0.38
CA GLN A 110 20.57 7.34 1.38
C GLN A 110 19.86 7.07 2.72
N PRO A 111 20.18 5.95 3.40
CA PRO A 111 19.44 5.50 4.58
C PRO A 111 19.53 6.45 5.77
N ASP A 112 20.70 7.04 6.03
CA ASP A 112 20.89 7.95 7.18
C ASP A 112 20.03 9.21 7.04
N ASP A 113 19.95 9.77 5.84
CA ASP A 113 19.17 10.98 5.57
C ASP A 113 17.66 10.68 5.55
N TYR A 114 17.26 9.52 5.01
CA TYR A 114 15.89 9.04 5.10
C TYR A 114 15.42 8.88 6.56
N LEU A 115 16.24 8.25 7.42
CA LEU A 115 15.89 8.09 8.83
C LEU A 115 15.82 9.43 9.58
N LYS A 116 16.71 10.38 9.30
CA LYS A 116 16.70 11.73 9.89
C LYS A 116 15.49 12.58 9.46
N SER A 117 15.02 12.43 8.23
CA SER A 117 13.84 13.16 7.73
C SER A 117 12.54 12.63 8.35
N ARG A 118 12.47 11.32 8.62
CA ARG A 118 11.28 10.67 9.17
C ARG A 118 11.02 10.99 10.64
N THR A 119 12.05 11.25 11.44
CA THR A 119 11.91 11.60 12.86
C THR A 119 11.47 13.04 13.11
N LYS A 120 11.48 13.91 12.09
CA LYS A 120 11.16 15.35 12.24
C LYS A 120 9.66 15.67 12.21
N HIS A 121 8.79 14.73 11.83
CA HIS A 121 7.35 14.94 11.84
C HIS A 121 6.74 14.70 13.23
N GLU A 122 7.17 15.47 14.23
CA GLU A 122 6.38 15.62 15.46
C GLU A 122 5.19 16.53 15.14
N ALA A 123 3.97 15.96 15.16
CA ALA A 123 2.76 16.74 14.96
C ALA A 123 2.54 17.66 16.16
N LYS A 124 2.36 18.97 15.92
CA LYS A 124 1.98 19.92 16.96
C LYS A 124 0.55 19.60 17.43
N VAL A 125 0.44 18.98 18.61
CA VAL A 125 -0.85 18.69 19.24
C VAL A 125 -1.54 20.02 19.57
N LEU A 126 -2.66 20.29 18.90
CA LEU A 126 -3.51 21.43 19.22
C LEU A 126 -4.44 21.03 20.37
N SER A 127 -4.29 21.68 21.52
CA SER A 127 -5.19 21.51 22.65
C SER A 127 -6.56 22.08 22.30
N PHE A 128 -7.61 21.26 22.34
CA PHE A 128 -8.97 21.78 22.29
C PHE A 128 -9.34 22.28 23.68
N THR A 129 -9.56 23.59 23.82
CA THR A 129 -10.15 24.17 25.03
C THR A 129 -11.60 23.72 25.11
N SER A 130 -11.95 22.96 26.15
CA SER A 130 -13.35 22.61 26.40
C SER A 130 -14.15 23.90 26.64
N PRO A 131 -15.30 24.10 25.97
CA PRO A 131 -16.11 25.28 26.20
C PRO A 131 -16.60 25.26 27.65
N SER A 132 -16.37 26.38 28.37
CA SER A 132 -16.90 26.59 29.71
C SER A 132 -18.43 26.55 29.64
N ARG A 133 -19.03 25.57 30.31
CA ARG A 133 -20.48 25.45 30.44
C ARG A 133 -20.97 26.58 31.36
N THR A 134 -21.37 27.71 30.79
CA THR A 134 -22.08 28.77 31.51
C THR A 134 -23.48 28.27 31.85
N LYS A 135 -23.84 28.38 33.14
CA LYS A 135 -25.16 28.03 33.68
C LYS A 135 -26.22 29.04 33.27
#